data_AF-A0A1G9TF19-F1
#
_entry.id   AF-A0A1G9TF19-F1
#
_cell.length_a   1.000
_cell.length_b   1.000
_cell.length_c   1.000
_cell.angle_alpha   90.00
_cell.angle_beta   90.00
_cell.angle_gamma   90.00
#
_symmetry.space_group_name_H-M   'P 1'
#
loop_
_entity.id
_entity.type
_entity.pdbx_description
1 polymer ?
#
loop_
_entity_poly.entity_id
_entity_poly.type
_entity_poly.pdbx_seq_one_letter_code
_entity_poly.pdbx_strand_id
1 'polypeptide(L)'
;MTAKNTHESWDAFWAEVSGGRTEIIRGVEVTVPTDMPLGFQARLEQLRHLGEESPLEEFEDLVSPLFGEGTFGQWVDAGMGSKEFLTAITWGMAQAKGTDMSFREAYEIVTSDDPGKAAGANRATRRAAKTTASSSRSAAGGGRSKPTSRASTGSSRKTSQR
;
A
#
# COMPACT_ATOMS: atom_id res chain seq x y z
N MET A 1 38.33 2.40 -5.92
CA MET A 1 37.73 3.08 -7.09
C MET A 1 36.25 2.76 -7.07
N THR A 2 35.42 3.69 -6.62
CA THR A 2 33.96 3.55 -6.61
C THR A 2 33.44 3.94 -7.99
N ALA A 3 32.92 2.98 -8.74
CA ALA A 3 32.24 3.26 -10.01
C ALA A 3 31.03 4.15 -9.70
N LYS A 4 31.03 5.38 -10.24
CA LYS A 4 29.81 6.19 -10.30
C LYS A 4 28.90 5.51 -11.32
N ASN A 5 27.83 4.86 -10.88
CA ASN A 5 26.75 4.44 -11.77
C ASN A 5 26.11 5.71 -12.35
N THR A 6 26.56 6.11 -13.54
CA THR A 6 26.03 7.23 -14.32
C THR A 6 24.81 6.74 -15.08
N HIS A 7 23.65 6.71 -14.44
CA HIS A 7 22.40 6.71 -15.20
C HIS A 7 22.19 8.15 -15.70
N GLU A 8 22.21 8.33 -17.03
CA GLU A 8 22.16 9.65 -17.66
C GLU A 8 20.76 10.29 -17.63
N SER A 9 19.72 9.51 -17.31
CA SER A 9 18.35 9.99 -17.15
C SER A 9 17.62 9.27 -16.01
N TRP A 10 16.60 9.95 -15.48
CA TRP A 10 15.65 9.39 -14.51
C TRP A 10 14.99 8.12 -15.04
N ASP A 11 14.61 8.12 -16.33
CA ASP A 11 13.95 6.99 -16.98
C ASP A 11 14.88 5.78 -17.12
N ALA A 12 16.16 5.99 -17.43
CA ALA A 12 17.15 4.91 -17.51
C ALA A 12 17.41 4.28 -16.13
N PHE A 13 17.49 5.10 -15.08
CA PHE A 13 17.59 4.60 -13.71
C PHE A 13 16.36 3.78 -13.31
N TRP A 14 15.16 4.30 -13.58
CA TRP A 14 13.94 3.59 -13.21
C TRP A 14 13.71 2.33 -14.03
N ALA A 15 14.04 2.30 -15.32
CA ALA A 15 13.96 1.08 -16.13
C ALA A 15 14.88 -0.04 -15.60
N GLU A 16 16.03 0.31 -15.02
CA GLU A 16 16.92 -0.67 -14.38
C GLU A 16 16.37 -1.17 -13.04
N VAL A 17 15.86 -0.26 -12.20
CA VAL A 17 15.34 -0.62 -10.86
C VAL A 17 13.96 -1.30 -10.95
N SER A 18 13.17 -0.96 -11.96
CA SER A 18 11.86 -1.55 -12.23
C SER A 18 11.89 -2.73 -13.20
N GLY A 19 13.07 -3.08 -13.73
CA GLY A 19 13.32 -4.25 -14.59
C GLY A 19 12.88 -5.52 -13.86
N GLY A 20 11.60 -5.83 -14.00
CA GLY A 20 10.86 -6.70 -13.11
C GLY A 20 11.02 -8.17 -13.46
N ARG A 21 10.85 -9.02 -12.45
CA ARG A 21 10.55 -10.44 -12.63
C ARG A 21 9.33 -10.57 -13.56
N THR A 22 9.35 -11.51 -14.49
CA THR A 22 8.14 -11.91 -15.24
C THR A 22 7.50 -13.15 -14.64
N GLU A 23 6.21 -13.32 -14.88
CA GLU A 23 5.43 -14.48 -14.45
C GLU A 23 4.43 -14.84 -15.55
N ILE A 24 4.03 -16.12 -15.64
CA ILE A 24 3.04 -16.56 -16.62
C ILE A 24 1.70 -16.78 -15.93
N ILE A 25 0.70 -15.98 -16.30
CA ILE A 25 -0.67 -16.10 -15.81
C ILE A 25 -1.56 -16.48 -16.99
N ARG A 26 -2.15 -17.68 -16.94
CA ARG A 26 -3.04 -18.21 -17.99
C ARG A 26 -2.37 -18.24 -19.39
N GLY A 27 -1.07 -18.52 -19.44
CA GLY A 27 -0.31 -18.55 -20.69
C GLY A 27 0.10 -17.17 -21.23
N VAL A 28 -0.26 -16.09 -20.53
CA VAL A 28 0.16 -14.72 -20.81
C VAL A 28 1.36 -14.39 -19.92
N GLU A 29 2.47 -13.99 -20.53
CA GLU A 29 3.63 -13.48 -19.80
C GLU A 29 3.34 -12.05 -19.34
N VAL A 30 3.47 -11.81 -18.04
CA VAL A 30 3.23 -10.50 -17.42
C VAL A 30 4.42 -10.07 -16.59
N THR A 31 4.66 -8.76 -16.56
CA THR A 31 5.65 -8.19 -15.65
C THR A 31 5.08 -8.14 -14.25
N VAL A 32 5.84 -8.66 -13.27
CA VAL A 32 5.45 -8.59 -11.86
C VAL A 32 5.65 -7.16 -11.36
N PRO A 33 4.60 -6.49 -10.88
CA PRO A 33 4.72 -5.12 -10.41
C PRO A 33 5.59 -5.05 -9.15
N THR A 34 6.52 -4.11 -9.14
CA THR A 34 7.45 -3.86 -8.02
C THR A 34 6.98 -2.73 -7.10
N ASP A 35 6.09 -1.86 -7.60
CA ASP A 35 5.48 -0.76 -6.84
C ASP A 35 4.01 -0.58 -7.23
N MET A 36 3.23 0.06 -6.35
CA MET A 36 1.80 0.28 -6.56
C MET A 36 1.57 1.59 -7.34
N PRO A 37 0.85 1.54 -8.48
CA PRO A 37 0.51 2.76 -9.22
C PRO A 37 -0.28 3.75 -8.36
N LEU A 38 0.00 5.04 -8.53
CA LEU A 38 -0.70 6.10 -7.81
C LEU A 38 -2.20 6.07 -8.15
N GLY A 39 -3.06 6.17 -7.13
CA GLY A 39 -4.51 6.16 -7.30
C GLY A 39 -5.13 4.78 -7.55
N PHE A 40 -4.32 3.71 -7.68
CA PHE A 40 -4.81 2.36 -7.98
C PHE A 40 -5.88 1.88 -6.99
N GLN A 41 -5.66 2.10 -5.69
CA GLN A 41 -6.62 1.67 -4.64
C GLN A 41 -7.95 2.41 -4.75
N ALA A 42 -7.93 3.71 -5.06
CA ALA A 42 -9.15 4.49 -5.24
C ALA A 42 -9.94 4.01 -6.48
N ARG A 43 -9.23 3.68 -7.57
CA ARG A 43 -9.85 3.12 -8.77
C ARG A 43 -10.45 1.74 -8.52
N LEU A 44 -9.75 0.87 -7.79
CA LEU A 44 -10.27 -0.43 -7.41
C LEU A 44 -11.53 -0.33 -6.54
N GLU A 45 -11.55 0.60 -5.56
CA GLU A 45 -12.74 0.86 -4.76
C GLU A 45 -13.91 1.35 -5.62
N GLN A 46 -13.65 2.24 -6.57
CA GLN A 46 -14.66 2.72 -7.51
C GLN A 46 -15.29 1.57 -8.31
N LEU A 47 -14.47 0.65 -8.85
CA LEU A 47 -14.97 -0.52 -9.61
C LEU A 47 -15.81 -1.46 -8.74
N ARG A 48 -15.45 -1.65 -7.47
CA ARG A 48 -16.25 -2.45 -6.54
C ARG A 48 -17.65 -1.86 -6.30
N HIS A 49 -17.82 -0.56 -6.48
CA HIS A 49 -19.10 0.12 -6.31
C HIS A 49 -19.95 0.15 -7.59
N LEU A 50 -19.35 -0.03 -8.77
CA LEU A 50 -20.05 0.04 -10.06
C LEU A 50 -20.82 -1.25 -10.42
N GLY A 51 -20.62 -2.34 -9.67
CA GLY A 51 -21.39 -3.58 -9.84
C GLY A 51 -21.06 -4.35 -11.13
N GLU A 52 -21.90 -5.33 -11.48
CA GLU A 52 -21.72 -6.26 -12.60
C GLU A 52 -21.76 -5.59 -14.00
N GLU A 53 -22.19 -4.33 -14.09
CA GLU A 53 -22.35 -3.59 -15.34
C GLU A 53 -21.12 -2.75 -15.73
N SER A 54 -19.99 -2.93 -15.04
CA SER A 54 -18.76 -2.18 -15.33
C SER A 54 -18.24 -2.51 -16.75
N PRO A 55 -18.01 -1.51 -17.62
CA PRO A 55 -17.45 -1.72 -18.96
C PRO A 55 -16.09 -2.41 -18.91
N LEU A 56 -15.80 -3.28 -19.88
CA LEU A 56 -14.51 -3.96 -20.04
C LEU A 56 -13.32 -2.97 -20.07
N GLU A 57 -13.54 -1.78 -20.63
CA GLU A 57 -12.55 -0.70 -20.68
C GLU A 57 -12.08 -0.27 -19.28
N GLU A 58 -12.96 -0.29 -18.27
CA GLU A 58 -12.57 0.11 -16.92
C GLU A 58 -11.71 -0.95 -16.20
N PHE A 59 -11.79 -2.22 -16.63
CA PHE A 59 -10.91 -3.28 -16.15
C PHE A 59 -9.54 -3.24 -16.84
N GLU A 60 -9.49 -2.86 -18.12
CA GLU A 60 -8.22 -2.61 -18.83
C GLU A 60 -7.44 -1.47 -18.15
N ASP A 61 -8.12 -0.37 -17.80
CA ASP A 61 -7.54 0.75 -17.03
C ASP A 61 -6.94 0.32 -15.69
N LEU A 62 -7.48 -0.73 -15.08
CA LEU A 62 -6.98 -1.28 -13.81
C LEU A 62 -5.77 -2.19 -14.05
N VAL A 63 -5.80 -3.02 -15.08
CA VAL A 63 -4.76 -4.03 -15.33
C VAL A 63 -3.51 -3.43 -15.95
N SER A 64 -3.68 -2.50 -16.90
CA SER A 64 -2.59 -1.89 -17.65
C SER A 64 -1.49 -1.31 -16.75
N PRO A 65 -1.80 -0.56 -15.66
CA PRO A 65 -0.78 -0.05 -14.75
C PRO A 65 -0.04 -1.11 -13.93
N LEU A 66 -0.61 -2.30 -13.75
CA LEU A 66 0.02 -3.37 -12.93
C LEU A 66 0.80 -4.37 -13.76
N PHE A 67 0.25 -4.79 -14.89
CA PHE A 67 0.77 -5.92 -15.66
C PHE A 67 1.23 -5.53 -17.07
N GLY A 68 0.94 -4.30 -17.51
CA GLY A 68 1.24 -3.80 -18.84
C GLY A 68 0.01 -3.76 -19.75
N GLU A 69 0.12 -2.92 -20.78
CA GLU A 69 -0.95 -2.66 -21.75
C GLU A 69 -1.38 -3.92 -22.50
N GLY A 70 -2.70 -4.10 -22.67
CA GLY A 70 -3.27 -5.22 -23.43
C GLY A 70 -3.24 -6.58 -22.71
N THR A 71 -2.75 -6.63 -21.47
CA THR A 71 -2.76 -7.86 -20.66
C THR A 71 -4.17 -8.33 -20.38
N PHE A 72 -5.10 -7.39 -20.11
CA PHE A 72 -6.47 -7.75 -19.79
C PHE A 72 -7.19 -8.36 -21.00
N GLY A 73 -7.07 -7.76 -22.19
CA GLY A 73 -7.53 -8.36 -23.44
C GLY A 73 -7.00 -9.78 -23.66
N GLN A 74 -5.70 -10.01 -23.47
CA GLN A 74 -5.10 -11.34 -23.62
C GLN A 74 -5.66 -12.37 -22.62
N TRP A 75 -5.94 -11.97 -21.38
CA TRP A 75 -6.60 -12.83 -20.40
C TRP A 75 -8.04 -13.15 -20.76
N VAL A 76 -8.79 -12.17 -21.28
CA VAL A 76 -10.15 -12.38 -21.80
C VAL A 76 -10.12 -13.39 -22.95
N ASP A 77 -9.21 -13.23 -23.92
CA ASP A 77 -9.04 -14.13 -25.05
C ASP A 77 -8.64 -15.55 -24.60
N ALA A 78 -7.86 -15.66 -23.53
CA ALA A 78 -7.48 -16.94 -22.91
C ALA A 78 -8.60 -17.56 -22.02
N GLY A 79 -9.78 -16.93 -21.99
CA GLY A 79 -10.96 -17.40 -21.27
C GLY A 79 -10.85 -17.26 -19.75
N MET A 80 -10.16 -16.23 -19.25
CA MET A 80 -10.03 -15.96 -17.82
C MET A 80 -11.37 -15.56 -17.20
N GLY A 81 -11.78 -16.27 -16.16
CA GLY A 81 -13.01 -15.97 -15.42
C GLY A 81 -12.80 -14.91 -14.32
N SER A 82 -13.90 -14.34 -13.80
CA SER A 82 -13.86 -13.28 -12.78
C SER A 82 -13.11 -13.66 -11.49
N LYS A 83 -13.19 -14.93 -11.06
CA LYS A 83 -12.45 -15.41 -9.89
C LYS A 83 -10.94 -15.48 -10.13
N GLU A 84 -10.53 -15.96 -11.30
CA GLU A 84 -9.12 -16.00 -11.70
C GLU A 84 -8.57 -14.58 -11.83
N PHE A 85 -9.34 -13.69 -12.45
CA PHE A 85 -9.02 -12.28 -12.55
C PHE A 85 -8.80 -11.62 -11.19
N LEU A 86 -9.76 -11.72 -10.27
CA LEU A 86 -9.62 -11.17 -8.91
C LEU A 86 -8.42 -11.76 -8.16
N THR A 87 -8.11 -13.04 -8.39
CA THR A 87 -6.94 -13.69 -7.81
C THR A 87 -5.65 -13.08 -8.35
N ALA A 88 -5.54 -12.88 -9.67
CA ALA A 88 -4.39 -12.25 -10.31
C ALA A 88 -4.18 -10.81 -9.83
N ILE A 89 -5.25 -10.02 -9.73
CA ILE A 89 -5.19 -8.65 -9.19
C ILE A 89 -4.73 -8.66 -7.73
N THR A 90 -5.31 -9.51 -6.89
CA THR A 90 -4.95 -9.61 -5.46
C THR A 90 -3.48 -9.98 -5.28
N TRP A 91 -3.01 -10.94 -6.07
CA TRP A 91 -1.60 -11.34 -6.09
C TRP A 91 -0.69 -10.21 -6.57
N GLY A 92 -0.99 -9.56 -7.70
CA GLY A 92 -0.19 -8.45 -8.23
C GLY A 92 -0.10 -7.28 -7.24
N MET A 93 -1.21 -6.97 -6.55
CA MET A 93 -1.21 -5.97 -5.50
C MET A 93 -0.31 -6.33 -4.30
N ALA A 94 -0.19 -7.61 -3.97
CA ALA A 94 0.70 -8.05 -2.89
C ALA A 94 2.17 -7.89 -3.32
N GLN A 95 2.50 -8.28 -4.55
CA GLN A 95 3.85 -8.13 -5.12
C GLN A 95 4.26 -6.66 -5.19
N ALA A 96 3.37 -5.79 -5.69
CA ALA A 96 3.56 -4.34 -5.73
C ALA A 96 3.76 -3.70 -4.34
N LYS A 97 3.32 -4.37 -3.27
CA LYS A 97 3.54 -3.94 -1.87
C LYS A 97 4.79 -4.56 -1.24
N GLY A 98 5.57 -5.33 -2.00
CA GLY A 98 6.71 -6.11 -1.51
C GLY A 98 6.30 -7.22 -0.55
N THR A 99 5.05 -7.69 -0.62
CA THR A 99 4.56 -8.81 0.19
C THR A 99 4.61 -10.08 -0.66
N ASP A 100 5.43 -11.04 -0.24
CA ASP A 100 5.45 -12.35 -0.89
C ASP A 100 4.12 -13.07 -0.60
N MET A 101 3.41 -13.39 -1.68
CA MET A 101 2.09 -14.02 -1.64
C MET A 101 2.02 -15.02 -2.80
N SER A 102 1.59 -16.23 -2.47
CA SER A 102 1.30 -17.26 -3.47
C SER A 102 -0.07 -17.07 -4.12
N PHE A 103 -0.27 -17.63 -5.31
CA PHE A 103 -1.59 -17.64 -5.95
C PHE A 103 -2.65 -18.38 -5.11
N ARG A 104 -2.24 -19.39 -4.32
CA ARG A 104 -3.15 -20.10 -3.41
C ARG A 104 -3.68 -19.17 -2.33
N GLU A 105 -2.81 -18.39 -1.69
CA GLU A 105 -3.21 -17.43 -0.67
C GLU A 105 -4.09 -16.31 -1.28
N ALA A 106 -3.73 -15.83 -2.47
CA ALA A 106 -4.56 -14.86 -3.19
C ALA A 106 -5.96 -15.41 -3.51
N TYR A 107 -6.04 -16.67 -3.96
CA TYR A 107 -7.31 -17.34 -4.24
C TYR A 107 -8.14 -17.50 -2.96
N GLU A 108 -7.51 -17.94 -1.86
CA GLU A 108 -8.17 -18.07 -0.57
C GLU A 108 -8.73 -16.73 -0.07
N ILE A 109 -8.01 -15.62 -0.25
CA ILE A 109 -8.49 -14.26 0.09
C ILE A 109 -9.73 -13.90 -0.75
N VAL A 110 -9.74 -14.22 -2.04
CA VAL A 110 -10.85 -13.92 -2.95
C VAL A 110 -12.08 -14.78 -2.67
N THR A 111 -11.89 -16.05 -2.31
CA THR A 111 -13.00 -16.98 -2.08
C THR A 111 -13.46 -17.06 -0.62
N SER A 112 -12.72 -16.47 0.31
CA SER A 112 -13.17 -16.39 1.70
C SER A 112 -14.37 -15.46 1.79
N ASP A 113 -15.47 -15.94 2.39
CA ASP A 113 -16.68 -15.17 2.73
C ASP A 113 -16.44 -14.08 3.81
N ASP A 114 -15.19 -13.67 4.01
CA ASP A 114 -14.77 -12.69 5.00
C ASP A 114 -14.52 -11.34 4.29
N PRO A 115 -15.56 -10.48 4.14
CA PRO A 115 -15.47 -9.22 3.38
C PRO A 115 -14.43 -8.24 3.96
N GLY A 116 -13.86 -8.54 5.13
CA GLY A 116 -12.79 -7.77 5.77
C GLY A 116 -11.36 -8.16 5.36
N LYS A 117 -11.16 -9.26 4.62
CA LYS A 117 -9.82 -9.73 4.21
C LYS A 117 -9.46 -9.47 2.75
N ALA A 118 -10.44 -9.16 1.90
CA ALA A 118 -10.17 -8.61 0.57
C ALA A 118 -9.26 -7.38 0.73
N ALA A 119 -8.09 -7.43 0.13
CA ALA A 119 -6.97 -6.54 0.38
C ALA A 119 -7.36 -5.06 0.23
N GLY A 120 -7.51 -4.34 1.35
CA GLY A 120 -7.59 -2.87 1.31
C GLY A 120 -8.34 -2.18 2.45
N ALA A 121 -9.34 -2.82 3.06
CA ALA A 121 -10.35 -2.00 3.75
C ALA A 121 -9.93 -1.32 5.08
N ASN A 122 -8.87 -1.70 5.79
CA ASN A 122 -8.76 -1.26 7.21
C ASN A 122 -7.35 -1.04 7.79
N ARG A 123 -6.33 -0.71 7.00
CA ARG A 123 -5.01 -0.33 7.58
C ARG A 123 -4.88 1.18 7.85
N ALA A 124 -5.49 2.03 7.03
CA ALA A 124 -5.50 3.48 7.22
C ALA A 124 -6.42 3.93 8.38
N THR A 125 -7.61 3.32 8.48
CA THR A 125 -8.59 3.59 9.56
C THR A 125 -8.06 3.19 10.94
N ARG A 126 -7.25 2.11 11.05
CA ARG A 126 -6.60 1.72 12.33
C ARG A 126 -5.55 2.72 12.81
N ARG A 127 -4.85 3.42 11.92
CA ARG A 127 -3.87 4.44 12.34
C ARG A 127 -4.55 5.75 12.77
N ALA A 128 -5.67 6.12 12.13
CA ALA A 128 -6.46 7.30 12.51
C ALA A 128 -7.26 7.09 13.82
N ALA A 129 -7.73 5.86 14.09
CA ALA A 129 -8.46 5.57 15.33
C ALA A 129 -7.58 5.54 16.59
N LYS A 130 -6.25 5.30 16.45
CA LYS A 130 -5.35 5.26 17.59
C LYS A 130 -4.91 6.66 18.06
N THR A 131 -4.99 7.67 17.20
CA THR A 131 -4.60 9.06 17.54
C THR A 131 -5.75 9.92 18.05
N THR A 132 -7.01 9.54 17.82
CA THR A 132 -8.19 10.30 18.27
C THR A 132 -8.79 9.82 19.59
N ALA A 133 -8.47 8.61 20.05
CA ALA A 133 -9.01 8.04 21.30
C ALA A 133 -8.32 8.54 22.60
N SER A 134 -7.36 9.48 22.53
CA SER A 134 -6.64 10.01 23.70
C SER A 134 -7.10 11.40 24.16
N SER A 135 -8.09 12.02 23.52
CA SER A 135 -8.36 13.47 23.69
C SER A 135 -9.78 13.83 24.18
N SER A 136 -10.47 12.98 24.92
CA SER A 136 -11.74 13.39 25.56
C SER A 136 -12.04 12.68 26.87
N ARG A 137 -11.37 13.11 27.95
CA ARG A 137 -11.92 13.07 29.32
C ARG A 137 -11.47 14.32 30.06
N SER A 138 -12.34 15.33 30.05
CA SER A 138 -12.30 16.42 31.02
C SER A 138 -13.65 16.52 31.72
N ALA A 139 -13.58 16.93 32.99
CA ALA A 139 -14.63 17.15 34.00
C ALA A 139 -15.03 15.89 34.81
N ALA A 140 -15.07 15.88 36.15
CA ALA A 140 -14.70 16.84 37.19
C ALA A 140 -14.63 16.06 38.53
N GLY A 141 -13.79 16.48 39.49
CA GLY A 141 -13.76 15.91 40.84
C GLY A 141 -12.61 16.50 41.67
N GLY A 142 -12.94 17.39 42.61
CA GLY A 142 -12.00 18.24 43.33
C GLY A 142 -10.97 17.52 44.21
N GLY A 143 -9.82 18.16 44.39
CA GLY A 143 -8.75 17.71 45.28
C GLY A 143 -7.69 18.79 45.45
N ARG A 144 -7.93 19.68 46.41
CA ARG A 144 -7.10 20.81 46.81
C ARG A 144 -5.72 20.36 47.31
N SER A 145 -4.64 20.74 46.63
CA SER A 145 -3.28 20.62 47.16
C SER A 145 -2.45 21.87 46.88
N LYS A 146 -1.84 22.38 47.95
CA LYS A 146 -1.27 23.72 48.17
C LYS A 146 -0.09 24.07 47.26
N PRO A 147 0.10 25.36 46.92
CA PRO A 147 1.34 25.86 46.34
C PRO A 147 2.36 26.11 47.47
N THR A 148 3.52 25.47 47.39
CA THR A 148 4.69 25.86 48.20
C THR A 148 5.83 26.24 47.25
N SER A 149 5.95 27.54 47.02
CA SER A 149 7.13 28.20 46.48
C SER A 149 8.31 28.00 47.42
N ARG A 150 9.47 27.61 46.88
CA ARG A 150 10.84 27.90 47.38
C ARG A 150 11.82 27.39 46.32
N ALA A 151 12.31 28.26 45.43
CA ALA A 151 13.45 29.17 45.57
C ALA A 151 14.81 28.54 45.26
N SER A 152 15.60 29.29 44.49
CA SER A 152 17.07 29.39 44.54
C SER A 152 17.86 28.21 43.93
N THR A 153 18.30 28.29 42.67
CA THR A 153 19.54 28.94 42.16
C THR A 153 20.85 28.29 42.61
N GLY A 154 21.62 27.83 41.62
CA GLY A 154 23.08 27.93 41.62
C GLY A 154 23.85 26.65 41.88
N SER A 155 24.18 25.90 40.82
CA SER A 155 25.46 25.17 40.75
C SER A 155 25.75 24.67 39.34
N SER A 156 26.65 25.35 38.63
CA SER A 156 27.70 24.69 37.84
C SER A 156 28.74 25.72 37.34
N ARG A 157 30.00 25.33 37.52
CA ARG A 157 31.26 26.10 37.44
C ARG A 157 31.65 26.55 36.03
N LYS A 158 32.38 27.68 35.94
CA LYS A 158 33.60 27.85 35.10
C LYS A 158 34.35 29.16 35.46
N THR A 159 35.49 29.08 36.14
CA THR A 159 36.90 29.18 35.66
C THR A 159 37.49 30.59 35.55
N SER A 160 38.65 30.76 36.21
CA SER A 160 39.88 31.43 35.73
C SER A 160 40.16 32.91 36.08
N GLN A 161 41.42 33.11 36.50
CA GLN A 161 42.23 34.33 36.68
C GLN A 161 41.97 35.15 37.95
N ARG A 162 42.97 35.61 38.72
CA ARG A 162 44.43 35.68 38.55
C ARG A 162 45.06 35.85 39.94
#